data_AF-A0AAN5LD53-F1
#
_entry.id   AF-A0AAN5LD53-F1
#
_cell.length_a   1.000
_cell.length_b   1.000
_cell.length_c   1.000
_cell.angle_alpha   90.00
_cell.angle_beta   90.00
_cell.angle_gamma   90.00
#
_symmetry.space_group_name_H-M   'P 1'
#
loop_
_entity.id
_entity.type
_entity.pdbx_description
1 polymer ?
#
loop_
_entity_poly.entity_id
_entity_poly.type
_entity_poly.pdbx_seq_one_letter_code
_entity_poly.pdbx_strand_id
1 'polypeptide(L)'
;MNQLCSLAELNDNLVPFTARRITSSLIWCNENVRNTEVLLKACSYIIDPVSSASAKTFHAERYGGSGIQRNGGGARCGFDGNYQVKGMGANPLVGVGTDGRHSNGALGAIHAIYEALWGEVLAQILPYSAVRVQAVLLTNLYTDKAFDRSHGKSRRALLVRDPVVRPAHFERAPYFRAKPEYAGQLMHDARRVRSVIRMLPGNLPVPSEGFSGEARRNPRVHCIEGLCELARREAWQMAFCRTRFLRLTTSPSNIAMDGRLMDFNGLSCLFPGDYPDDFGHQLRLAELVKEPMVLMQGLSDLCLYIGKYMFDPDFTLMARMKVEETFQKTFHEAYYYCYLEQLGIPTEFLPQEGIPDTLKQLVNSLDVLVNKHSDRLCCPDTACGDDSPLQSLVVELIRQSQAQTHPVDNDAEHDIHFIEAQQCFSRAIHWLTQDSIRRQINVSSLLKEMENHARKRLQPRKWLGKACLSEGIATLLDEHSDNPYYLREALSDMGTRMQAFSREAFGHVNPVRIAV
;
A
#
# COMPACT_ATOMS: atom_id res chain seq x y z
N MET A 1 0.26 29.14 -2.52
CA MET A 1 0.77 27.84 -2.06
C MET A 1 0.28 27.63 -0.65
N ASN A 2 -0.76 26.83 -0.45
CA ASN A 2 -1.17 26.47 0.91
C ASN A 2 -0.11 25.52 1.46
N GLN A 3 0.52 25.90 2.56
CA GLN A 3 1.42 25.04 3.31
C GLN A 3 0.58 23.85 3.81
N LEU A 4 0.91 22.64 3.37
CA LEU A 4 0.25 21.43 3.87
C LEU A 4 0.40 21.40 5.38
N CYS A 5 -0.71 21.24 6.10
CA CYS A 5 -0.68 21.15 7.54
C CYS A 5 0.21 19.98 7.98
N SER A 6 1.10 20.24 8.94
CA SER A 6 2.01 19.22 9.47
C SER A 6 1.34 18.43 10.60
N LEU A 7 1.82 17.21 10.85
CA LEU A 7 1.34 16.42 11.99
C LEU A 7 1.48 17.17 13.33
N ALA A 8 2.49 18.02 13.45
CA ALA A 8 2.73 18.84 14.64
C ALA A 8 1.61 19.86 14.91
N GLU A 9 0.81 20.22 13.91
CA GLU A 9 -0.30 21.16 14.07
C GLU A 9 -1.57 20.48 14.62
N LEU A 10 -1.65 19.14 14.54
CA LEU A 10 -2.76 18.36 15.11
C LEU A 10 -2.61 18.14 16.62
N ASN A 11 -2.38 19.22 17.38
CA ASN A 11 -2.06 19.18 18.82
C ASN A 11 -3.04 18.34 19.66
N ASP A 12 -4.34 18.44 19.39
CA ASP A 12 -5.38 17.67 20.11
C ASP A 12 -5.33 16.16 19.84
N ASN A 13 -4.61 15.74 18.81
CA ASN A 13 -4.32 14.34 18.53
C ASN A 13 -3.02 13.86 19.21
N LEU A 14 -2.19 14.73 19.79
CA LEU A 14 -0.89 14.37 20.32
C LEU A 14 -0.95 14.14 21.83
N VAL A 15 -0.64 12.92 22.27
CA VAL A 15 -0.63 12.54 23.69
C VAL A 15 0.81 12.34 24.17
N PRO A 16 1.32 13.15 25.11
CA PRO A 16 2.69 13.04 25.54
C PRO A 16 2.93 11.75 26.34
N PHE A 17 4.09 11.15 26.15
CA PHE A 17 4.62 10.07 26.98
C PHE A 17 6.14 10.16 27.09
N THR A 18 6.70 9.60 28.15
CA THR A 18 8.16 9.60 28.37
C THR A 18 8.78 8.32 27.85
N ALA A 19 9.90 8.45 27.14
CA ALA A 19 10.74 7.34 26.71
C ALA A 19 12.18 7.52 27.23
N ARG A 20 12.90 6.41 27.39
CA ARG A 20 14.27 6.32 27.88
C ARG A 20 15.22 5.93 26.76
N ARG A 21 16.38 6.57 26.75
CA ARG A 21 17.44 6.29 25.78
C ARG A 21 17.93 4.85 25.92
N ILE A 22 18.19 4.20 24.79
CA ILE A 22 18.78 2.86 24.71
C ILE A 22 19.96 2.83 23.75
N THR A 23 20.72 1.74 23.83
CA THR A 23 21.72 1.39 22.82
C THR A 23 21.04 0.74 21.61
N SER A 24 21.36 1.23 20.42
CA SER A 24 20.92 0.63 19.16
C SER A 24 21.94 0.90 18.05
N SER A 25 21.94 0.06 17.02
CA SER A 25 22.79 0.20 15.83
C SER A 25 21.93 0.48 14.60
N LEU A 26 22.38 1.38 13.72
CA LEU A 26 21.74 1.61 12.43
C LEU A 26 22.04 0.45 11.49
N ILE A 27 21.03 -0.34 11.12
CA ILE A 27 21.19 -1.53 10.27
C ILE A 27 20.60 -1.35 8.86
N TRP A 28 19.75 -0.34 8.67
CA TRP A 28 19.25 0.03 7.36
C TRP A 28 18.95 1.53 7.36
N CYS A 29 19.22 2.22 6.25
CA CYS A 29 19.01 3.65 6.13
C CYS A 29 18.66 4.01 4.68
N ASN A 30 17.71 4.92 4.51
CA ASN A 30 17.41 5.49 3.20
C ASN A 30 18.56 6.40 2.74
N GLU A 31 18.87 6.40 1.45
CA GLU A 31 19.94 7.22 0.85
C GLU A 31 19.76 8.73 1.11
N ASN A 32 18.51 9.19 1.29
CA ASN A 32 18.22 10.61 1.52
C ASN A 32 18.51 11.07 2.97
N VAL A 33 18.86 10.17 3.88
CA VAL A 33 19.24 10.53 5.26
C VAL A 33 20.68 11.05 5.27
N ARG A 34 20.82 12.37 5.38
CA ARG A 34 22.14 13.03 5.35
C ARG A 34 22.95 12.91 6.64
N ASN A 35 22.27 12.87 7.80
CA ASN A 35 22.94 12.84 9.10
C ASN A 35 22.41 11.70 9.97
N THR A 36 23.03 10.53 9.79
CA THR A 36 22.67 9.29 10.48
C THR A 36 22.93 9.34 11.98
N GLU A 37 23.95 10.07 12.44
CA GLU A 37 24.26 10.24 13.86
C GLU A 37 23.19 11.05 14.60
N VAL A 38 22.70 12.13 13.99
CA VAL A 38 21.60 12.94 14.54
C VAL A 38 20.33 12.11 14.62
N LEU A 39 20.00 11.36 13.56
CA LEU A 39 18.84 10.47 13.53
C LEU A 39 18.94 9.42 14.65
N LEU A 40 20.08 8.75 14.78
CA LEU A 40 20.32 7.75 15.83
C LEU A 40 20.12 8.37 17.22
N LYS A 41 20.76 9.53 17.48
CA LYS A 41 20.63 10.24 18.76
C LYS A 41 19.19 10.67 19.06
N ALA A 42 18.40 11.01 18.04
CA ALA A 42 17.02 11.44 18.20
C ALA A 42 16.04 10.28 18.42
N CYS A 43 16.31 9.11 17.82
CA CYS A 43 15.34 8.02 17.69
C CYS A 43 15.61 6.77 18.55
N SER A 44 16.78 6.65 19.19
CA SER A 44 17.13 5.50 20.05
C SER A 44 16.47 5.55 21.45
N TYR A 45 15.14 5.48 21.50
CA TYR A 45 14.35 5.53 22.73
C TYR A 45 13.25 4.47 22.78
N ILE A 46 12.95 3.98 23.99
CA ILE A 46 11.80 3.10 24.27
C ILE A 46 11.06 3.54 25.52
N ILE A 47 9.82 3.11 25.68
CA ILE A 47 9.07 3.23 26.92
C ILE A 47 9.61 2.18 27.89
N ASP A 48 10.35 2.66 28.88
CA ASP A 48 10.87 1.88 30.00
C ASP A 48 10.77 2.74 31.27
N PRO A 49 9.73 2.53 32.10
CA PRO A 49 9.53 3.35 33.29
C PRO A 49 10.55 3.04 34.40
N VAL A 50 11.23 1.90 34.35
CA VAL A 50 12.16 1.44 35.40
C VAL A 50 13.59 1.96 35.15
N SER A 51 13.95 2.21 33.89
CA SER A 51 15.26 2.72 33.52
C SER A 51 15.50 4.16 33.99
N SER A 52 16.70 4.40 34.53
CA SER A 52 17.21 5.72 34.94
C SER A 52 17.93 6.47 33.81
N ALA A 53 17.98 5.92 32.59
CA ALA A 53 18.62 6.56 31.45
C ALA A 53 17.98 7.91 31.08
N SER A 54 18.68 8.67 30.22
CA SER A 54 18.18 9.96 29.71
C SER A 54 16.76 9.83 29.17
N ALA A 55 15.87 10.70 29.65
CA ALA A 55 14.49 10.76 29.22
C ALA A 55 14.30 11.73 28.05
N LYS A 56 13.31 11.45 27.21
CA LYS A 56 12.80 12.35 26.18
C LYS A 56 11.28 12.18 26.08
N THR A 57 10.57 13.29 25.88
CA THR A 57 9.13 13.27 25.62
C THR A 57 8.88 12.98 24.15
N PHE A 58 7.98 12.03 23.89
CA PHE A 58 7.40 11.74 22.58
C PHE A 58 5.89 11.90 22.66
N HIS A 59 5.23 11.97 21.51
CA HIS A 59 3.79 12.08 21.41
C HIS A 59 3.22 10.86 20.69
N ALA A 60 2.22 10.24 21.29
CA ALA A 60 1.42 9.20 20.65
C ALA A 60 0.32 9.88 19.83
N GLU A 61 0.21 9.52 18.55
CA GLU A 61 -0.79 10.10 17.64
C GLU A 61 -2.13 9.40 17.79
N ARG A 62 -3.15 10.17 18.16
CA ARG A 62 -4.54 9.72 18.21
C ARG A 62 -5.16 9.80 16.83
N TYR A 63 -5.81 8.70 16.46
CA TYR A 63 -6.61 8.61 15.25
C TYR A 63 -7.62 7.48 15.40
N GLY A 64 -8.66 7.56 14.58
CA GLY A 64 -9.78 6.64 14.53
C GLY A 64 -9.76 5.71 13.33
N GLY A 65 -10.96 5.31 12.93
CA GLY A 65 -11.23 4.60 11.69
C GLY A 65 -11.25 3.08 11.79
N SER A 66 -11.70 2.44 10.72
CA SER A 66 -11.75 0.99 10.63
C SER A 66 -10.35 0.38 10.71
N GLY A 67 -10.22 -0.81 11.31
CA GLY A 67 -8.96 -1.56 11.33
C GLY A 67 -8.02 -1.23 12.51
N ILE A 68 -8.28 -0.19 13.31
CA ILE A 68 -7.45 0.13 14.50
C ILE A 68 -7.77 -0.73 15.74
N GLN A 69 -8.74 -1.65 15.61
CA GLN A 69 -9.22 -2.52 16.68
C GLN A 69 -9.65 -1.74 17.94
N ARG A 70 -9.05 -2.03 19.10
CA ARG A 70 -9.34 -1.39 20.39
C ARG A 70 -8.37 -0.27 20.72
N ASN A 71 -7.42 0.06 19.85
CA ASN A 71 -6.43 1.09 20.12
C ASN A 71 -6.99 2.49 19.81
N GLY A 72 -6.42 3.51 20.46
CA GLY A 72 -6.81 4.92 20.30
C GLY A 72 -5.98 5.69 19.27
N GLY A 73 -5.23 4.98 18.43
CA GLY A 73 -4.28 5.52 17.47
C GLY A 73 -2.98 4.71 17.43
N GLY A 74 -1.85 5.39 17.26
CA GLY A 74 -0.52 4.81 17.14
C GLY A 74 0.00 4.23 18.44
N ALA A 75 -0.54 3.10 18.89
CA ALA A 75 -0.32 2.50 20.21
C ALA A 75 1.12 2.03 20.53
N ARG A 76 1.99 2.02 19.51
CA ARG A 76 3.41 1.64 19.64
C ARG A 76 4.38 2.63 18.97
N CYS A 77 3.87 3.80 18.61
CA CYS A 77 4.61 4.82 17.90
C CYS A 77 4.84 6.03 18.81
N GLY A 78 5.91 6.77 18.54
CA GLY A 78 6.16 8.07 19.14
C GLY A 78 6.63 9.06 18.11
N PHE A 79 6.04 10.25 18.14
CA PHE A 79 6.42 11.40 17.34
C PHE A 79 7.15 12.43 18.21
N ASP A 80 8.34 12.87 17.78
CA ASP A 80 9.16 13.83 18.55
C ASP A 80 9.12 15.27 18.02
N GLY A 81 8.28 15.55 17.02
CA GLY A 81 8.27 16.81 16.29
C GLY A 81 8.88 16.69 14.88
N ASN A 82 9.84 15.78 14.69
CA ASN A 82 10.57 15.60 13.44
C ASN A 82 10.42 14.18 12.86
N TYR A 83 10.48 13.16 13.70
CA TYR A 83 10.47 11.76 13.33
C TYR A 83 9.31 11.01 13.98
N GLN A 84 8.74 10.05 13.26
CA GLN A 84 7.86 9.04 13.82
C GLN A 84 8.64 7.73 14.01
N VAL A 85 8.71 7.25 15.25
CA VAL A 85 9.43 6.03 15.63
C VAL A 85 8.43 4.95 16.03
N LYS A 86 8.42 3.81 15.33
CA LYS A 86 7.58 2.63 15.59
C LYS A 86 8.38 1.57 16.33
N GLY A 87 7.73 0.89 17.29
CA GLY A 87 8.37 -0.14 18.11
C GLY A 87 8.91 0.37 19.44
N MET A 88 8.50 1.58 19.86
CA MET A 88 8.95 2.21 21.10
C MET A 88 8.39 1.56 22.37
N GLY A 89 7.36 0.73 22.26
CA GLY A 89 6.70 0.09 23.40
C GLY A 89 5.25 0.56 23.54
N ALA A 90 4.54 -0.04 24.48
CA ALA A 90 3.15 0.23 24.76
C ALA A 90 2.95 1.65 25.32
N ASN A 91 2.28 2.52 24.57
CA ASN A 91 2.03 3.91 24.97
C ASN A 91 0.57 4.10 25.47
N PRO A 92 0.16 5.33 25.85
CA PRO A 92 -1.18 5.60 26.39
C PRO A 92 -2.36 5.25 25.46
N LEU A 93 -2.11 4.99 24.18
CA LEU A 93 -3.15 4.66 23.19
C LEU A 93 -3.39 3.16 23.02
N VAL A 94 -2.70 2.31 23.78
CA VAL A 94 -3.03 0.88 23.86
C VAL A 94 -4.38 0.71 24.56
N GLY A 95 -5.33 0.12 23.86
CA GLY A 95 -6.67 -0.15 24.40
C GLY A 95 -6.70 -1.23 25.48
N VAL A 96 -7.68 -1.13 26.38
CA VAL A 96 -8.03 -2.22 27.29
C VAL A 96 -8.48 -3.44 26.47
N GLY A 97 -7.88 -4.60 26.77
CA GLY A 97 -8.19 -5.85 26.08
C GLY A 97 -7.62 -5.95 24.66
N THR A 98 -6.61 -5.13 24.31
CA THR A 98 -5.72 -5.39 23.17
C THR A 98 -4.92 -6.67 23.43
N ASP A 99 -4.73 -7.49 22.39
CA ASP A 99 -4.11 -8.81 22.51
C ASP A 99 -2.64 -8.75 22.97
N GLY A 100 -2.13 -9.86 23.50
CA GLY A 100 -0.77 -9.92 24.07
C GLY A 100 0.37 -9.64 23.09
N ARG A 101 0.12 -9.72 21.77
CA ARG A 101 1.08 -9.38 20.71
C ARG A 101 1.14 -7.89 20.42
N HIS A 102 0.03 -7.17 20.55
CA HIS A 102 0.01 -5.73 20.32
C HIS A 102 0.11 -4.93 21.62
N SER A 103 -0.07 -5.57 22.77
CA SER A 103 -0.07 -4.92 24.08
C SER A 103 1.30 -4.49 24.60
N ASN A 104 2.42 -5.06 24.11
CA ASN A 104 3.77 -4.68 24.55
C ASN A 104 4.41 -3.57 23.70
N GLY A 105 3.84 -3.29 22.52
CA GLY A 105 4.30 -2.27 21.58
C GLY A 105 5.72 -2.46 21.01
N ALA A 106 6.30 -3.67 21.11
CA ALA A 106 7.57 -3.98 20.46
C ALA A 106 7.39 -4.23 18.95
N LEU A 107 8.49 -4.09 18.20
CA LEU A 107 8.61 -4.46 16.80
C LEU A 107 9.84 -5.36 16.64
N GLY A 108 9.68 -6.52 16.00
CA GLY A 108 10.80 -7.42 15.70
C GLY A 108 11.62 -6.90 14.51
N ALA A 109 12.92 -7.20 14.50
CA ALA A 109 13.84 -6.76 13.45
C ALA A 109 13.42 -7.20 12.05
N ILE A 110 12.97 -8.45 11.89
CA ILE A 110 12.49 -8.99 10.61
C ILE A 110 11.37 -8.12 10.04
N HIS A 111 10.36 -7.81 10.87
CA HIS A 111 9.22 -6.98 10.47
C HIS A 111 9.61 -5.54 10.12
N ALA A 112 10.55 -4.95 10.87
CA ALA A 112 11.03 -3.60 10.59
C ALA A 112 11.80 -3.51 9.27
N ILE A 113 12.67 -4.49 8.99
CA ILE A 113 13.41 -4.60 7.74
C ILE A 113 12.44 -4.87 6.59
N TYR A 114 11.49 -5.79 6.76
CA TYR A 114 10.47 -6.11 5.76
C TYR A 114 9.68 -4.87 5.35
N GLU A 115 9.20 -4.06 6.32
CA GLU A 115 8.49 -2.81 6.06
C GLU A 115 9.38 -1.78 5.34
N ALA A 116 10.69 -1.71 5.67
CA ALA A 116 11.64 -0.82 4.99
C ALA A 116 11.88 -1.21 3.53
N LEU A 117 12.15 -2.49 3.25
CA LEU A 117 12.43 -2.99 1.91
C LEU A 117 11.21 -2.83 0.99
N TRP A 118 10.02 -3.22 1.45
CA TRP A 118 8.79 -3.00 0.69
C TRP A 118 8.45 -1.51 0.56
N GLY A 119 8.75 -0.70 1.56
CA GLY A 119 8.58 0.75 1.50
C GLY A 119 9.32 1.37 0.32
N GLU A 120 10.57 0.98 0.06
CA GLU A 120 11.34 1.49 -1.08
C GLU A 120 10.86 0.94 -2.43
N VAL A 121 10.45 -0.33 -2.49
CA VAL A 121 9.85 -0.89 -3.71
C VAL A 121 8.58 -0.14 -4.06
N LEU A 122 7.66 0.00 -3.10
CA LEU A 122 6.36 0.63 -3.31
C LEU A 122 6.49 2.12 -3.57
N ALA A 123 7.42 2.83 -2.91
CA ALA A 123 7.67 4.23 -3.20
C ALA A 123 8.03 4.49 -4.66
N GLN A 124 8.64 3.49 -5.31
CA GLN A 124 9.06 3.56 -6.70
C GLN A 124 7.95 3.20 -7.70
N ILE A 125 7.14 2.19 -7.40
CA ILE A 125 6.19 1.63 -8.38
C ILE A 125 4.77 2.18 -8.23
N LEU A 126 4.37 2.58 -7.01
CA LEU A 126 3.01 3.00 -6.73
C LEU A 126 2.65 4.32 -7.44
N PRO A 127 1.42 4.45 -7.95
CA PRO A 127 0.98 5.64 -8.70
C PRO A 127 1.14 6.97 -7.95
N TYR A 128 0.90 6.97 -6.64
CA TYR A 128 1.10 8.13 -5.76
C TYR A 128 2.19 7.91 -4.71
N SER A 129 3.11 6.97 -4.96
CA SER A 129 4.22 6.60 -4.07
C SER A 129 3.78 6.03 -2.70
N ALA A 130 4.75 5.89 -1.78
CA ALA A 130 4.60 5.36 -0.43
C ALA A 130 5.27 6.28 0.60
N VAL A 131 4.83 6.22 1.85
CA VAL A 131 5.51 6.88 2.97
C VAL A 131 6.78 6.12 3.26
N ARG A 132 7.93 6.79 3.19
CA ARG A 132 9.22 6.13 3.24
C ARG A 132 9.71 5.91 4.66
N VAL A 133 10.34 4.76 4.86
CA VAL A 133 11.14 4.50 6.05
C VAL A 133 12.46 5.23 5.88
N GLN A 134 12.87 5.97 6.91
CA GLN A 134 14.13 6.68 6.94
C GLN A 134 15.25 5.77 7.45
N ALA A 135 14.97 4.96 8.48
CA ALA A 135 15.96 4.06 9.06
C ALA A 135 15.34 2.90 9.84
N VAL A 136 16.11 1.82 10.00
CA VAL A 136 15.86 0.75 10.96
C VAL A 136 17.01 0.68 11.95
N LEU A 137 16.69 0.78 13.23
CA LEU A 137 17.63 0.73 14.35
C LEU A 137 17.47 -0.59 15.10
N LEU A 138 18.51 -1.42 15.13
CA LEU A 138 18.54 -2.68 15.84
C LEU A 138 18.94 -2.46 17.30
N THR A 139 18.09 -2.86 18.24
CA THR A 139 18.35 -2.68 19.68
C THR A 139 19.13 -3.85 20.25
N ASN A 140 19.69 -3.71 21.45
CA ASN A 140 20.24 -4.83 22.23
C ASN A 140 19.17 -5.62 23.02
N LEU A 141 17.88 -5.28 22.82
CA LEU A 141 16.77 -5.89 23.53
C LEU A 141 16.13 -6.99 22.68
N TYR A 142 15.59 -7.98 23.36
CA TYR A 142 14.85 -9.07 22.75
C TYR A 142 13.40 -9.01 23.21
N THR A 143 12.51 -9.53 22.38
CA THR A 143 11.11 -9.67 22.73
C THR A 143 10.87 -10.97 23.50
N ASP A 144 10.16 -10.90 24.62
CA ASP A 144 9.96 -12.04 25.55
C ASP A 144 9.11 -13.21 24.97
N LYS A 145 8.46 -13.00 23.82
CA LYS A 145 7.66 -14.02 23.13
C LYS A 145 8.25 -14.29 21.76
N ALA A 146 8.17 -15.53 21.28
CA ALA A 146 8.32 -15.83 19.87
C ALA A 146 7.18 -15.11 19.13
N PHE A 147 7.51 -14.01 18.45
CA PHE A 147 6.51 -13.19 17.74
C PHE A 147 6.02 -13.86 16.45
N ASP A 148 6.70 -14.92 16.00
CA ASP A 148 6.48 -15.63 14.75
C ASP A 148 6.41 -17.14 14.95
N ARG A 149 6.05 -17.85 13.87
CA ARG A 149 6.32 -19.29 13.70
C ARG A 149 7.84 -19.61 13.72
N SER A 150 8.71 -18.61 13.88
CA SER A 150 10.14 -18.81 14.10
C SER A 150 10.41 -19.23 15.55
N HIS A 151 11.16 -20.31 15.68
CA HIS A 151 11.59 -20.83 16.97
C HIS A 151 12.63 -19.88 17.60
N GLY A 152 12.21 -18.94 18.47
CA GLY A 152 13.16 -18.18 19.30
C GLY A 152 12.74 -16.78 19.75
N LYS A 153 13.63 -16.14 20.51
CA LYS A 153 13.53 -14.72 20.90
C LYS A 153 13.84 -13.84 19.68
N SER A 154 12.90 -13.00 19.27
CA SER A 154 13.15 -12.02 18.20
C SER A 154 13.85 -10.78 18.75
N ARG A 155 14.90 -10.31 18.06
CA ARG A 155 15.59 -9.06 18.42
C ARG A 155 14.67 -7.87 18.11
N ARG A 156 14.54 -6.94 19.06
CA ARG A 156 13.69 -5.76 18.90
C ARG A 156 14.38 -4.72 18.03
N ALA A 157 13.60 -4.05 17.19
CA ALA A 157 14.03 -2.93 16.36
C ALA A 157 13.12 -1.71 16.54
N LEU A 158 13.65 -0.56 16.15
CA LEU A 158 12.91 0.69 15.99
C LEU A 158 12.89 1.04 14.51
N LEU A 159 11.71 1.31 13.97
CA LEU A 159 11.53 1.77 12.60
C LEU A 159 11.25 3.27 12.61
N VAL A 160 12.08 4.04 11.91
CA VAL A 160 11.97 5.51 11.82
C VAL A 160 11.40 5.86 10.45
N ARG A 161 10.31 6.63 10.39
CA ARG A 161 9.67 7.05 9.13
C ARG A 161 9.19 8.50 9.19
N ASP A 162 8.81 9.02 8.03
CA ASP A 162 8.25 10.37 7.91
C ASP A 162 6.94 10.51 8.69
N PRO A 163 6.76 11.59 9.47
CA PRO A 163 5.47 11.91 10.05
C PRO A 163 4.50 12.39 8.96
N VAL A 164 3.30 11.83 8.91
CA VAL A 164 2.27 12.16 7.92
C VAL A 164 0.90 12.28 8.55
N VAL A 165 0.08 13.18 8.01
CA VAL A 165 -1.36 13.26 8.31
C VAL A 165 -2.10 12.23 7.48
N ARG A 166 -3.17 11.68 8.05
CA ARG A 166 -3.96 10.55 7.53
C ARG A 166 -5.44 10.82 7.69
N PRO A 167 -6.32 10.28 6.83
CA PRO A 167 -7.78 10.36 7.00
C PRO A 167 -8.23 10.01 8.43
N ALA A 168 -7.69 8.93 8.99
CA ALA A 168 -8.02 8.47 10.34
C ALA A 168 -7.81 9.53 11.46
N HIS A 169 -6.93 10.51 11.28
CA HIS A 169 -6.74 11.59 12.28
C HIS A 169 -8.01 12.41 12.51
N PHE A 170 -8.91 12.43 11.54
CA PHE A 170 -10.18 13.15 11.57
C PHE A 170 -11.38 12.25 11.89
N GLU A 171 -11.15 10.97 12.14
CA GLU A 171 -12.19 9.98 12.44
C GLU A 171 -12.20 9.61 13.93
N ARG A 172 -13.33 9.10 14.42
CA ARG A 172 -13.46 8.62 15.81
C ARG A 172 -12.84 7.25 16.03
N ALA A 173 -12.43 6.98 17.27
CA ALA A 173 -12.00 5.66 17.75
C ALA A 173 -13.06 5.09 18.72
N PRO A 174 -14.23 4.62 18.24
CA PRO A 174 -15.38 4.31 19.10
C PRO A 174 -15.14 3.14 20.07
N TYR A 175 -14.25 2.21 19.71
CA TYR A 175 -13.94 1.03 20.52
C TYR A 175 -12.75 1.23 21.45
N PHE A 176 -12.07 2.38 21.38
CA PHE A 176 -10.94 2.67 22.24
C PHE A 176 -11.40 2.91 23.67
N ARG A 177 -10.83 2.14 24.60
CA ARG A 177 -10.93 2.36 26.03
C ARG A 177 -9.52 2.51 26.57
N ALA A 178 -9.21 3.70 27.04
CA ALA A 178 -7.94 3.98 27.70
C ALA A 178 -7.79 3.12 28.95
N LYS A 179 -6.55 2.74 29.27
CA LYS A 179 -6.27 2.11 30.56
C LYS A 179 -6.53 3.12 31.69
N PRO A 180 -6.93 2.67 32.90
CA PRO A 180 -7.30 3.55 34.01
C PRO A 180 -6.24 4.62 34.33
N GLU A 181 -4.95 4.26 34.25
CA GLU A 181 -3.84 5.16 34.53
C GLU A 181 -3.71 6.33 33.54
N TYR A 182 -4.28 6.21 32.33
CA TYR A 182 -4.24 7.25 31.28
C TYR A 182 -5.59 7.93 31.07
N ALA A 183 -6.67 7.46 31.71
CA ALA A 183 -8.03 7.95 31.46
C ALA A 183 -8.16 9.47 31.72
N GLY A 184 -7.48 10.00 32.74
CA GLY A 184 -7.48 11.43 33.06
C GLY A 184 -6.66 12.32 32.12
N GLN A 185 -5.80 11.73 31.28
CA GLN A 185 -4.89 12.47 30.38
C GLN A 185 -5.51 12.69 28.99
N LEU A 186 -6.59 11.98 28.65
CA LEU A 186 -7.12 11.92 27.30
C LEU A 186 -8.42 12.68 27.16
N MET A 187 -8.45 13.64 26.24
CA MET A 187 -9.71 14.29 25.88
C MET A 187 -10.72 13.29 25.28
N HIS A 188 -12.00 13.50 25.56
CA HIS A 188 -13.07 12.68 25.01
C HIS A 188 -13.02 12.68 23.47
N ASP A 189 -13.10 11.52 22.85
CA ASP A 189 -12.85 11.34 21.42
C ASP A 189 -13.78 12.18 20.52
N ALA A 190 -15.06 12.34 20.89
CA ALA A 190 -15.96 13.22 20.14
C ALA A 190 -15.56 14.71 20.20
N ARG A 191 -14.96 15.16 21.32
CA ARG A 191 -14.44 16.54 21.45
C ARG A 191 -13.19 16.71 20.61
N ARG A 192 -12.29 15.71 20.62
CA ARG A 192 -11.11 15.67 19.77
C ARG A 192 -11.48 15.82 18.30
N VAL A 193 -12.35 14.95 17.78
CA VAL A 193 -12.77 15.01 16.37
C VAL A 193 -13.41 16.36 16.04
N ARG A 194 -14.30 16.87 16.89
CA ARG A 194 -14.91 18.20 16.69
C ARG A 194 -13.87 19.31 16.59
N SER A 195 -12.77 19.21 17.30
CA SER A 195 -11.67 20.18 17.25
C SER A 195 -10.87 20.03 15.96
N VAL A 196 -10.36 18.82 15.68
CA VAL A 196 -9.40 18.60 14.59
C VAL A 196 -10.03 18.61 13.20
N ILE A 197 -11.32 18.30 13.07
CA ILE A 197 -12.00 18.25 11.76
C ILE A 197 -11.94 19.60 11.01
N ARG A 198 -11.84 20.72 11.74
CA ARG A 198 -11.70 22.07 11.15
C ARG A 198 -10.40 22.26 10.37
N MET A 199 -9.38 21.44 10.64
CA MET A 199 -8.10 21.46 9.92
C MET A 199 -8.13 20.58 8.67
N LEU A 200 -9.14 19.71 8.50
CA LEU A 200 -9.22 18.80 7.36
C LEU A 200 -9.15 19.51 6.00
N PRO A 201 -9.85 20.64 5.75
CA PRO A 201 -9.76 21.31 4.44
C PRO A 201 -8.33 21.69 4.04
N GLY A 202 -7.51 22.16 4.99
CA GLY A 202 -6.10 22.50 4.73
C GLY A 202 -5.18 21.28 4.55
N ASN A 203 -5.67 20.08 4.85
CA ASN A 203 -4.97 18.82 4.64
C ASN A 203 -5.45 18.05 3.40
N LEU A 204 -6.53 18.49 2.74
CA LEU A 204 -7.01 17.81 1.54
C LEU A 204 -6.03 17.99 0.37
N PRO A 205 -5.84 16.94 -0.46
CA PRO A 205 -5.00 17.05 -1.62
C PRO A 205 -5.60 18.02 -2.65
N VAL A 206 -4.71 18.71 -3.37
CA VAL A 206 -5.09 19.63 -4.44
C VAL A 206 -5.32 18.83 -5.73
N PRO A 207 -6.46 19.01 -6.42
CA PRO A 207 -6.67 18.42 -7.75
C PRO A 207 -5.53 18.77 -8.71
N SER A 208 -5.25 17.90 -9.69
CA SER A 208 -4.19 18.13 -10.70
C SER A 208 -4.37 19.44 -11.47
N GLU A 209 -5.61 19.80 -11.79
CA GLU A 209 -5.97 21.07 -12.46
C GLU A 209 -6.06 22.26 -11.49
N GLY A 210 -5.87 22.02 -10.20
CA GLY A 210 -6.12 22.96 -9.12
C GLY A 210 -7.61 23.06 -8.75
N PHE A 211 -7.89 23.74 -7.64
CA PHE A 211 -9.26 24.02 -7.23
C PHE A 211 -9.98 24.97 -8.19
N SER A 212 -11.25 24.67 -8.45
CA SER A 212 -12.11 25.48 -9.33
C SER A 212 -12.29 26.91 -8.81
N GLY A 213 -12.75 27.80 -9.69
CA GLY A 213 -13.08 29.18 -9.30
C GLY A 213 -14.21 29.27 -8.27
N GLU A 214 -15.07 28.26 -8.18
CA GLU A 214 -16.10 28.16 -7.15
C GLU A 214 -15.51 27.68 -5.82
N ALA A 215 -14.70 26.61 -5.83
CA ALA A 215 -14.03 26.11 -4.63
C ALA A 215 -13.19 27.17 -3.91
N ARG A 216 -12.58 28.10 -4.65
CA ARG A 216 -11.82 29.22 -4.04
C ARG A 216 -12.67 30.18 -3.21
N ARG A 217 -13.99 30.21 -3.44
CA ARG A 217 -14.95 31.13 -2.79
C ARG A 217 -15.94 30.40 -1.89
N ASN A 218 -16.14 29.09 -2.09
CA ASN A 218 -17.11 28.28 -1.37
C ASN A 218 -16.41 27.13 -0.62
N PRO A 219 -16.32 27.19 0.72
CA PRO A 219 -15.70 26.13 1.52
C PRO A 219 -16.33 24.75 1.34
N ARG A 220 -17.64 24.67 1.04
CA ARG A 220 -18.33 23.37 0.80
C ARG A 220 -17.78 22.71 -0.47
N VAL A 221 -17.69 23.49 -1.55
CA VAL A 221 -17.18 23.00 -2.84
C VAL A 221 -15.69 22.68 -2.73
N HIS A 222 -14.92 23.50 -2.02
CA HIS A 222 -13.52 23.21 -1.71
C HIS A 222 -13.32 21.85 -1.04
N CYS A 223 -14.11 21.55 0.00
CA CYS A 223 -14.05 20.24 0.66
C CYS A 223 -14.43 19.10 -0.28
N ILE A 224 -15.49 19.26 -1.10
CA ILE A 224 -15.92 18.22 -2.04
C ILE A 224 -14.84 17.95 -3.08
N GLU A 225 -14.28 18.99 -3.70
CA GLU A 225 -13.20 18.82 -4.70
C GLU A 225 -11.96 18.15 -4.11
N GLY A 226 -11.55 18.54 -2.89
CA GLY A 226 -10.40 17.93 -2.22
C GLY A 226 -10.65 16.48 -1.79
N LEU A 227 -11.87 16.14 -1.35
CA LEU A 227 -12.26 14.77 -1.03
C LEU A 227 -12.35 13.91 -2.31
N CYS A 228 -12.87 14.45 -3.40
CA CYS A 228 -12.87 13.78 -4.70
C CYS A 228 -11.44 13.54 -5.19
N GLU A 229 -10.53 14.50 -5.02
CA GLU A 229 -9.12 14.28 -5.33
C GLU A 229 -8.51 13.16 -4.47
N LEU A 230 -8.74 13.15 -3.16
CA LEU A 230 -8.28 12.06 -2.31
C LEU A 230 -8.85 10.72 -2.79
N ALA A 231 -10.13 10.67 -3.13
CA ALA A 231 -10.79 9.49 -3.68
C ALA A 231 -10.12 8.98 -4.97
N ARG A 232 -9.74 9.89 -5.89
CA ARG A 232 -9.00 9.51 -7.10
C ARG A 232 -7.66 8.86 -6.77
N ARG A 233 -6.91 9.45 -5.82
CA ARG A 233 -5.60 8.92 -5.43
C ARG A 233 -5.69 7.54 -4.80
N GLU A 234 -6.64 7.38 -3.87
CA GLU A 234 -6.90 6.10 -3.21
C GLU A 234 -7.36 5.04 -4.21
N ALA A 235 -8.26 5.38 -5.14
CA ALA A 235 -8.74 4.48 -6.19
C ALA A 235 -7.61 3.97 -7.09
N TRP A 236 -6.72 4.85 -7.55
CA TRP A 236 -5.55 4.47 -8.36
C TRP A 236 -4.58 3.55 -7.61
N GLN A 237 -4.27 3.87 -6.35
CA GLN A 237 -3.41 3.02 -5.51
C GLN A 237 -4.00 1.62 -5.37
N MET A 238 -5.29 1.53 -5.05
CA MET A 238 -5.97 0.25 -4.84
C MET A 238 -6.13 -0.55 -6.13
N ALA A 239 -6.45 0.11 -7.26
CA ALA A 239 -6.50 -0.56 -8.56
C ALA A 239 -5.12 -1.13 -8.92
N PHE A 240 -4.05 -0.34 -8.76
CA PHE A 240 -2.69 -0.80 -9.02
C PHE A 240 -2.32 -2.03 -8.19
N CYS A 241 -2.58 -1.99 -6.87
CA CYS A 241 -2.32 -3.12 -5.97
C CYS A 241 -3.17 -4.35 -6.32
N ARG A 242 -4.46 -4.14 -6.67
CA ARG A 242 -5.41 -5.19 -7.01
C ARG A 242 -4.95 -6.01 -8.21
N THR A 243 -4.56 -5.36 -9.30
CA THR A 243 -4.14 -6.08 -10.54
C THR A 243 -2.78 -6.76 -10.39
N ARG A 244 -2.00 -6.40 -9.36
CA ARG A 244 -0.68 -6.97 -9.05
C ARG A 244 -0.71 -7.92 -7.87
N PHE A 245 -1.90 -8.24 -7.35
CA PHE A 245 -2.10 -9.15 -6.23
C PHE A 245 -1.34 -8.74 -4.96
N LEU A 246 -1.20 -7.43 -4.73
CA LEU A 246 -0.53 -6.88 -3.55
C LEU A 246 -1.58 -6.58 -2.48
N ARG A 247 -1.74 -7.47 -1.51
CA ARG A 247 -2.59 -7.24 -0.32
C ARG A 247 -1.79 -6.44 0.69
N LEU A 248 -2.30 -5.29 1.13
CA LEU A 248 -1.55 -4.38 2.00
C LEU A 248 -2.06 -4.34 3.44
N THR A 249 -3.29 -4.78 3.70
CA THR A 249 -4.07 -4.53 4.92
C THR A 249 -4.40 -3.04 5.11
N THR A 250 -4.84 -2.39 4.03
CA THR A 250 -5.09 -0.94 4.01
C THR A 250 -6.33 -0.56 4.83
N SER A 251 -6.25 0.61 5.45
CA SER A 251 -7.35 1.29 6.14
C SER A 251 -7.10 2.81 6.09
N PRO A 252 -8.05 3.64 6.54
CA PRO A 252 -7.84 5.10 6.64
C PRO A 252 -6.66 5.51 7.54
N SER A 253 -6.14 4.59 8.37
CA SER A 253 -4.93 4.79 9.18
C SER A 253 -3.63 4.38 8.48
N ASN A 254 -3.70 3.72 7.33
CA ASN A 254 -2.56 3.19 6.58
C ASN A 254 -2.38 3.91 5.22
N ILE A 255 -2.99 5.09 5.06
CA ILE A 255 -2.82 5.98 3.92
C ILE A 255 -2.68 7.42 4.41
N ALA A 256 -1.79 8.18 3.76
CA ALA A 256 -1.61 9.60 4.03
C ALA A 256 -2.64 10.45 3.26
N MET A 257 -2.88 11.68 3.71
CA MET A 257 -3.81 12.62 3.06
C MET A 257 -3.41 13.00 1.63
N ASP A 258 -2.15 12.75 1.23
CA ASP A 258 -1.66 12.97 -0.13
C ASP A 258 -1.81 11.72 -1.03
N GLY A 259 -2.36 10.62 -0.52
CA GLY A 259 -2.54 9.36 -1.23
C GLY A 259 -1.39 8.36 -1.11
N ARG A 260 -0.30 8.69 -0.40
CA ARG A 260 0.80 7.74 -0.17
C ARG A 260 0.39 6.63 0.81
N LEU A 261 0.61 5.38 0.41
CA LEU A 261 0.36 4.21 1.26
C LEU A 261 1.46 4.05 2.32
N MET A 262 1.14 3.38 3.44
CA MET A 262 2.09 3.11 4.51
C MET A 262 1.74 1.88 5.36
N ASP A 263 2.66 1.48 6.25
CA ASP A 263 2.51 0.32 7.16
C ASP A 263 2.50 -1.03 6.44
N PHE A 264 3.58 -1.33 5.74
CA PHE A 264 3.70 -2.51 4.86
C PHE A 264 4.02 -3.82 5.58
N ASN A 265 3.99 -3.85 6.91
CA ASN A 265 4.21 -5.08 7.66
C ASN A 265 3.13 -6.14 7.34
N GLY A 266 1.92 -5.72 7.02
CA GLY A 266 0.82 -6.60 6.60
C GLY A 266 0.88 -7.08 5.15
N LEU A 267 1.83 -6.57 4.36
CA LEU A 267 1.89 -6.81 2.93
C LEU A 267 2.06 -8.30 2.60
N SER A 268 1.37 -8.75 1.56
CA SER A 268 1.58 -10.06 0.94
C SER A 268 1.40 -9.96 -0.57
N CYS A 269 2.39 -10.41 -1.33
CA CYS A 269 2.25 -10.66 -2.77
C CYS A 269 1.54 -11.99 -2.93
N LEU A 270 0.34 -12.00 -3.52
CA LEU A 270 -0.54 -13.17 -3.67
C LEU A 270 -0.65 -13.57 -5.15
N PHE A 271 0.44 -13.43 -5.89
CA PHE A 271 0.43 -13.66 -7.33
C PHE A 271 0.02 -15.11 -7.64
N PRO A 272 -0.84 -15.34 -8.64
CA PRO A 272 -1.27 -16.69 -9.01
C PRO A 272 -0.07 -17.60 -9.32
N GLY A 273 -0.09 -18.82 -8.80
CA GLY A 273 1.02 -19.79 -8.96
C GLY A 273 2.08 -19.74 -7.86
N ASP A 274 2.21 -18.66 -7.10
CA ASP A 274 3.22 -18.56 -6.02
C ASP A 274 2.83 -19.34 -4.75
N TYR A 275 1.55 -19.66 -4.60
CA TYR A 275 0.96 -20.29 -3.42
C TYR A 275 0.09 -21.48 -3.83
N PRO A 276 -0.02 -22.52 -2.97
CA PRO A 276 -1.06 -23.52 -3.13
C PRO A 276 -2.43 -22.85 -2.98
N ASP A 277 -3.41 -23.32 -3.76
CA ASP A 277 -4.80 -22.91 -3.59
C ASP A 277 -5.40 -23.58 -2.34
N ASP A 278 -5.15 -22.96 -1.19
CA ASP A 278 -5.69 -23.36 0.11
C ASP A 278 -6.63 -22.30 0.68
N PHE A 279 -7.40 -22.68 1.70
CA PHE A 279 -8.32 -21.77 2.39
C PHE A 279 -7.64 -20.47 2.87
N GLY A 280 -6.38 -20.54 3.30
CA GLY A 280 -5.62 -19.37 3.75
C GLY A 280 -5.26 -18.43 2.61
N HIS A 281 -4.90 -18.96 1.45
CA HIS A 281 -4.68 -18.20 0.23
C HIS A 281 -5.98 -17.54 -0.26
N GLN A 282 -7.06 -18.31 -0.36
CA GLN A 282 -8.39 -17.81 -0.76
C GLN A 282 -8.91 -16.71 0.17
N LEU A 283 -8.72 -16.86 1.49
CA LEU A 283 -9.09 -15.82 2.45
C LEU A 283 -8.32 -14.52 2.20
N ARG A 284 -7.01 -14.59 1.98
CA ARG A 284 -6.18 -13.42 1.69
C ARG A 284 -6.56 -12.77 0.35
N LEU A 285 -6.91 -13.56 -0.67
CA LEU A 285 -7.45 -13.02 -1.93
C LEU A 285 -8.78 -12.31 -1.71
N ALA A 286 -9.69 -12.89 -0.93
CA ALA A 286 -10.97 -12.26 -0.60
C ALA A 286 -10.78 -10.95 0.19
N GLU A 287 -9.76 -10.87 1.04
CA GLU A 287 -9.41 -9.62 1.73
C GLU A 287 -8.84 -8.57 0.76
N LEU A 288 -7.96 -8.97 -0.17
CA LEU A 288 -7.47 -8.08 -1.24
C LEU A 288 -8.63 -7.46 -2.04
N VAL A 289 -9.68 -8.23 -2.34
CA VAL A 289 -10.89 -7.71 -3.05
C VAL A 289 -11.56 -6.58 -2.25
N LYS A 290 -11.53 -6.68 -0.92
CA LYS A 290 -12.29 -5.80 -0.01
C LYS A 290 -11.55 -4.50 0.33
N GLU A 291 -10.22 -4.45 0.20
CA GLU A 291 -9.41 -3.27 0.58
C GLU A 291 -9.92 -1.93 -0.02
N PRO A 292 -10.31 -1.85 -1.31
CA PRO A 292 -10.82 -0.59 -1.88
C PRO A 292 -12.08 -0.09 -1.15
N MET A 293 -12.96 -0.99 -0.73
CA MET A 293 -14.21 -0.64 -0.05
C MET A 293 -13.97 -0.12 1.38
N VAL A 294 -12.89 -0.59 2.04
CA VAL A 294 -12.49 -0.09 3.36
C VAL A 294 -12.08 1.39 3.28
N LEU A 295 -11.36 1.76 2.23
CA LEU A 295 -10.97 3.16 2.00
C LEU A 295 -12.17 4.04 1.60
N MET A 296 -13.03 3.54 0.70
CA MET A 296 -14.27 4.24 0.33
C MET A 296 -15.16 4.52 1.55
N GLN A 297 -15.24 3.57 2.50
CA GLN A 297 -15.94 3.80 3.77
C GLN A 297 -15.29 4.90 4.61
N GLY A 298 -13.95 4.94 4.70
CA GLY A 298 -13.22 6.02 5.37
C GLY A 298 -13.51 7.39 4.78
N LEU A 299 -13.52 7.51 3.45
CA LEU A 299 -13.90 8.75 2.75
C LEU A 299 -15.35 9.16 3.06
N SER A 300 -16.27 8.20 3.10
CA SER A 300 -17.67 8.42 3.48
C SER A 300 -17.81 8.89 4.93
N ASP A 301 -16.94 8.41 5.82
CA ASP A 301 -16.87 8.82 7.22
C ASP A 301 -16.31 10.25 7.35
N LEU A 302 -15.31 10.63 6.56
CA LEU A 302 -14.84 12.03 6.48
C LEU A 302 -15.98 12.97 6.06
N CYS A 303 -16.75 12.61 5.03
CA CYS A 303 -17.92 13.40 4.59
C CYS A 303 -18.95 13.59 5.72
N LEU A 304 -19.16 12.54 6.52
CA LEU A 304 -20.04 12.60 7.69
C LEU A 304 -19.50 13.53 8.76
N TYR A 305 -18.23 13.44 9.11
CA TYR A 305 -17.65 14.28 10.16
C TYR A 305 -17.58 15.76 9.76
N ILE A 306 -17.29 16.06 8.49
CA ILE A 306 -17.34 17.44 7.98
C ILE A 306 -18.77 17.98 8.07
N GLY A 307 -19.76 17.27 7.52
CA GLY A 307 -21.14 17.77 7.57
C GLY A 307 -21.67 17.92 8.99
N LYS A 308 -21.33 16.97 9.89
CA LYS A 308 -21.73 17.03 11.30
C LYS A 308 -21.15 18.22 12.07
N TYR A 309 -19.88 18.56 11.84
CA TYR A 309 -19.15 19.51 12.70
C TYR A 309 -18.83 20.86 12.04
N MET A 310 -18.94 20.97 10.72
CA MET A 310 -18.58 22.16 9.95
C MET A 310 -19.73 22.70 9.09
N PHE A 311 -20.56 21.82 8.53
CA PHE A 311 -21.66 22.21 7.64
C PHE A 311 -22.99 21.65 8.15
N ASP A 312 -23.68 20.86 7.32
CA ASP A 312 -25.02 20.35 7.57
C ASP A 312 -25.23 18.95 6.92
N PRO A 313 -26.36 18.27 7.17
CA PRO A 313 -26.66 16.96 6.57
C PRO A 313 -26.73 16.95 5.04
N ASP A 314 -27.16 18.05 4.41
CA ASP A 314 -27.25 18.15 2.94
C ASP A 314 -25.85 18.11 2.31
N PHE A 315 -24.88 18.76 2.96
CA PHE A 315 -23.46 18.61 2.59
C PHE A 315 -23.04 17.15 2.64
N THR A 316 -23.34 16.43 3.73
CA THR A 316 -22.92 15.01 3.87
C THR A 316 -23.49 14.15 2.75
N LEU A 317 -24.77 14.33 2.40
CA LEU A 317 -25.40 13.56 1.33
C LEU A 317 -24.72 13.83 -0.02
N MET A 318 -24.57 15.10 -0.38
CA MET A 318 -23.96 15.51 -1.64
C MET A 318 -22.49 15.10 -1.75
N ALA A 319 -21.71 15.29 -0.69
CA ALA A 319 -20.30 14.92 -0.65
C ALA A 319 -20.11 13.42 -0.80
N ARG A 320 -20.90 12.59 -0.09
CA ARG A 320 -20.83 11.13 -0.21
C ARG A 320 -21.13 10.65 -1.62
N MET A 321 -22.21 11.16 -2.22
CA MET A 321 -22.56 10.82 -3.61
C MET A 321 -21.42 11.15 -4.57
N LYS A 322 -20.84 12.36 -4.48
CA LYS A 322 -19.76 12.79 -5.37
C LYS A 322 -18.46 12.01 -5.17
N VAL A 323 -18.10 11.73 -3.92
CA VAL A 323 -16.90 10.97 -3.57
C VAL A 323 -17.02 9.52 -4.00
N GLU A 324 -18.17 8.89 -3.79
CA GLU A 324 -18.44 7.50 -4.22
C GLU A 324 -18.41 7.39 -5.75
N GLU A 325 -19.12 8.28 -6.45
CA GLU A 325 -19.10 8.37 -7.92
C GLU A 325 -17.67 8.51 -8.44
N THR A 326 -16.88 9.41 -7.84
CA THR A 326 -15.48 9.64 -8.21
C THR A 326 -14.62 8.40 -7.97
N PHE A 327 -14.69 7.82 -6.77
CA PHE A 327 -13.89 6.64 -6.41
C PHE A 327 -14.19 5.47 -7.35
N GLN A 328 -15.47 5.15 -7.57
CA GLN A 328 -15.88 4.04 -8.41
C GLN A 328 -15.45 4.26 -9.85
N LYS A 329 -15.72 5.43 -10.44
CA LYS A 329 -15.31 5.74 -11.81
C LYS A 329 -13.80 5.60 -11.98
N THR A 330 -13.03 6.27 -11.11
CA THR A 330 -11.56 6.24 -11.19
C THR A 330 -11.00 4.85 -10.92
N PHE A 331 -11.56 4.09 -10.00
CA PHE A 331 -11.07 2.74 -9.69
C PHE A 331 -11.24 1.79 -10.89
N HIS A 332 -12.42 1.79 -11.53
CA HIS A 332 -12.66 0.93 -12.70
C HIS A 332 -11.75 1.31 -13.86
N GLU A 333 -11.59 2.60 -14.12
CA GLU A 333 -10.70 3.09 -15.17
C GLU A 333 -9.23 2.70 -14.88
N ALA A 334 -8.74 2.99 -13.68
CA ALA A 334 -7.40 2.61 -13.24
C ALA A 334 -7.18 1.09 -13.30
N TYR A 335 -8.19 0.30 -12.96
CA TYR A 335 -8.16 -1.16 -13.03
C TYR A 335 -7.92 -1.66 -14.45
N TYR A 336 -8.65 -1.10 -15.44
CA TYR A 336 -8.44 -1.41 -16.84
C TYR A 336 -7.03 -1.00 -17.32
N TYR A 337 -6.60 0.23 -17.05
CA TYR A 337 -5.25 0.69 -17.39
C TYR A 337 -4.17 -0.24 -16.82
N CYS A 338 -4.31 -0.62 -15.55
CA CYS A 338 -3.36 -1.49 -14.88
C CYS A 338 -3.30 -2.90 -15.49
N TYR A 339 -4.42 -3.50 -15.88
CA TYR A 339 -4.41 -4.82 -16.52
C TYR A 339 -3.87 -4.77 -17.96
N LEU A 340 -4.23 -3.75 -18.74
CA LEU A 340 -3.70 -3.58 -20.09
C LEU A 340 -2.16 -3.46 -20.06
N GLU A 341 -1.64 -2.73 -19.07
CA GLU A 341 -0.19 -2.65 -18.82
C GLU A 341 0.43 -4.02 -18.48
N GLN A 342 -0.23 -4.83 -17.65
CA GLN A 342 0.23 -6.20 -17.35
C GLN A 342 0.21 -7.11 -18.59
N LEU A 343 -0.68 -6.84 -19.55
CA LEU A 343 -0.78 -7.54 -20.83
C LEU A 343 0.19 -7.01 -21.89
N GLY A 344 1.06 -6.05 -21.55
CA GLY A 344 2.04 -5.48 -22.46
C GLY A 344 1.44 -4.53 -23.50
N ILE A 345 0.18 -4.13 -23.35
CA ILE A 345 -0.46 -3.17 -24.24
C ILE A 345 0.09 -1.76 -23.91
N PRO A 346 0.71 -1.05 -24.87
CA PRO A 346 1.29 0.26 -24.59
C PRO A 346 0.21 1.28 -24.24
N THR A 347 0.23 1.74 -22.99
CA THR A 347 -0.78 2.68 -22.48
C THR A 347 -0.74 4.05 -23.16
N GLU A 348 0.39 4.42 -23.76
CA GLU A 348 0.58 5.61 -24.60
C GLU A 348 -0.23 5.61 -25.90
N PHE A 349 -0.75 4.45 -26.30
CA PHE A 349 -1.64 4.34 -27.46
C PHE A 349 -3.11 4.52 -27.09
N LEU A 350 -3.43 4.54 -25.79
CA LEU A 350 -4.79 4.72 -25.33
C LEU A 350 -5.26 6.17 -25.63
N PRO A 351 -6.46 6.34 -26.22
CA PRO A 351 -7.00 7.67 -26.51
C PRO A 351 -7.18 8.52 -25.25
N GLN A 352 -7.14 9.83 -25.42
CA GLN A 352 -7.43 10.76 -24.32
C GLN A 352 -8.92 10.72 -23.91
N GLU A 353 -9.82 10.33 -24.82
CA GLU A 353 -11.25 10.20 -24.52
C GLU A 353 -11.59 8.97 -23.65
N GLY A 354 -10.60 8.13 -23.33
CA GLY A 354 -10.72 6.97 -22.45
C GLY A 354 -10.45 5.63 -23.16
N ILE A 355 -10.52 4.55 -22.38
CA ILE A 355 -10.20 3.21 -22.86
C ILE A 355 -11.30 2.71 -23.83
N PRO A 356 -10.94 2.26 -25.05
CA PRO A 356 -11.88 1.65 -25.99
C PRO A 356 -12.58 0.42 -25.40
N ASP A 357 -13.87 0.24 -25.72
CA ASP A 357 -14.66 -0.88 -25.17
C ASP A 357 -14.11 -2.25 -25.57
N THR A 358 -13.46 -2.36 -26.73
CA THR A 358 -12.75 -3.58 -27.15
C THR A 358 -11.66 -3.98 -26.14
N LEU A 359 -10.93 -3.01 -25.59
CA LEU A 359 -9.87 -3.27 -24.60
C LEU A 359 -10.44 -3.53 -23.21
N LYS A 360 -11.58 -2.91 -22.85
CA LYS A 360 -12.29 -3.26 -21.60
C LYS A 360 -12.81 -4.70 -21.64
N GLN A 361 -13.37 -5.12 -22.77
CA GLN A 361 -13.85 -6.50 -22.98
C GLN A 361 -12.71 -7.52 -22.85
N LEU A 362 -11.53 -7.21 -23.41
CA LEU A 362 -10.31 -7.99 -23.21
C LEU A 362 -10.01 -8.22 -21.72
N VAL A 363 -9.89 -7.13 -20.94
CA VAL A 363 -9.59 -7.24 -19.51
C VAL A 363 -10.65 -8.04 -18.75
N ASN A 364 -11.95 -7.76 -19.00
CA ASN A 364 -13.04 -8.49 -18.36
C ASN A 364 -12.99 -10.00 -18.67
N SER A 365 -12.75 -10.37 -19.93
CA SER A 365 -12.65 -11.78 -20.34
C SER A 365 -11.47 -12.50 -19.68
N LEU A 366 -10.33 -11.80 -19.53
CA LEU A 366 -9.15 -12.35 -18.87
C LEU A 366 -9.38 -12.53 -17.37
N ASP A 367 -10.00 -11.55 -16.70
CA ASP A 367 -10.30 -11.66 -15.27
C ASP A 367 -11.22 -12.86 -14.99
N VAL A 368 -12.24 -13.07 -15.83
CA VAL A 368 -13.10 -14.27 -15.76
C VAL A 368 -12.27 -15.55 -15.95
N LEU A 369 -11.43 -15.60 -17.00
CA LEU A 369 -10.60 -16.78 -17.28
C LEU A 369 -9.65 -17.11 -16.13
N VAL A 370 -8.90 -16.13 -15.62
CA VAL A 370 -7.95 -16.30 -14.50
C VAL A 370 -8.68 -16.78 -13.25
N ASN A 371 -9.84 -16.23 -12.94
CA ASN A 371 -10.64 -16.65 -11.79
C ASN A 371 -11.23 -18.07 -11.96
N LYS A 372 -11.49 -18.53 -13.19
CA LYS A 372 -12.01 -19.88 -13.47
C LYS A 372 -10.94 -20.95 -13.47
N HIS A 373 -9.69 -20.58 -13.75
CA HIS A 373 -8.54 -21.49 -13.78
C HIS A 373 -7.59 -21.30 -12.58
N SER A 374 -8.03 -20.65 -11.49
CA SER A 374 -7.19 -20.41 -10.30
C SER A 374 -6.43 -21.65 -9.86
N ASP A 375 -7.13 -22.80 -9.82
CA ASP A 375 -6.60 -24.06 -9.31
C ASP A 375 -5.54 -24.66 -10.26
N ARG A 376 -5.69 -24.44 -11.57
CA ARG A 376 -4.76 -24.91 -12.60
C ARG A 376 -3.55 -23.99 -12.76
N LEU A 377 -3.68 -22.72 -12.35
CA LEU A 377 -2.58 -21.77 -12.32
C LEU A 377 -1.62 -22.02 -11.14
N CYS A 378 -2.05 -22.81 -10.15
CA CYS A 378 -1.24 -23.25 -9.01
C CYS A 378 -0.38 -24.49 -9.34
N CYS A 379 0.76 -24.30 -10.01
CA CYS A 379 1.79 -25.35 -10.13
C CYS A 379 3.12 -24.91 -9.50
N PRO A 380 3.60 -25.59 -8.43
CA PRO A 380 4.78 -25.16 -7.69
C PRO A 380 6.13 -25.46 -8.35
N ASP A 381 6.17 -26.30 -9.39
CA ASP A 381 7.40 -26.84 -9.99
C ASP A 381 7.44 -26.67 -11.51
N THR A 382 7.58 -25.45 -12.02
CA THR A 382 8.13 -25.23 -13.37
C THR A 382 9.66 -25.24 -13.27
N ALA A 383 10.34 -25.96 -14.16
CA ALA A 383 11.79 -25.98 -14.20
C ALA A 383 12.37 -24.57 -14.40
N CYS A 384 13.60 -24.33 -13.91
CA CYS A 384 14.28 -23.06 -14.05
C CYS A 384 14.46 -22.70 -15.55
N GLY A 385 13.63 -21.79 -16.05
CA GLY A 385 13.69 -21.31 -17.44
C GLY A 385 12.36 -21.38 -18.21
N ASP A 386 11.37 -22.13 -17.70
CA ASP A 386 10.06 -22.24 -18.35
C ASP A 386 9.09 -21.16 -17.86
N ASP A 387 8.19 -20.72 -18.75
CA ASP A 387 7.12 -19.77 -18.43
C ASP A 387 6.17 -20.39 -17.39
N SER A 388 5.77 -19.62 -16.38
CA SER A 388 4.74 -20.04 -15.41
C SER A 388 3.40 -20.33 -16.11
N PRO A 389 2.46 -21.07 -15.47
CA PRO A 389 1.15 -21.34 -16.07
C PRO A 389 0.41 -20.08 -16.53
N LEU A 390 0.47 -18.99 -15.76
CA LEU A 390 -0.16 -17.72 -16.13
C LEU A 390 0.56 -17.02 -17.29
N GLN A 391 1.90 -17.04 -17.31
CA GLN A 391 2.66 -16.52 -18.45
C GLN A 391 2.35 -17.30 -19.72
N SER A 392 2.38 -18.63 -19.64
CA SER A 392 2.10 -19.53 -20.75
C SER A 392 0.69 -19.31 -21.29
N LEU A 393 -0.31 -19.20 -20.40
CA LEU A 393 -1.69 -18.92 -20.78
C LEU A 393 -1.83 -17.61 -21.57
N VAL A 394 -1.25 -16.52 -21.06
CA VAL A 394 -1.37 -15.20 -21.72
C VAL A 394 -0.56 -15.14 -23.01
N VAL A 395 0.65 -15.71 -23.03
CA VAL A 395 1.48 -15.78 -24.23
C VAL A 395 0.79 -16.61 -25.31
N GLU A 396 0.14 -17.72 -24.96
CA GLU A 396 -0.63 -18.53 -25.90
C GLU A 396 -1.82 -17.77 -26.48
N LEU A 397 -2.60 -17.08 -25.64
CA LEU A 397 -3.69 -16.22 -26.09
C LEU A 397 -3.21 -15.14 -27.06
N ILE A 398 -2.05 -14.53 -26.78
CA ILE A 398 -1.43 -13.53 -27.65
C ILE A 398 -1.03 -14.16 -29.00
N ARG A 399 -0.35 -15.31 -29.00
CA ARG A 399 0.14 -15.97 -30.22
C ARG A 399 -0.99 -16.49 -31.11
N GLN A 400 -1.98 -17.18 -30.52
CA GLN A 400 -3.13 -17.67 -31.27
C GLN A 400 -3.99 -16.54 -31.84
N SER A 401 -3.98 -15.36 -31.21
CA SER A 401 -4.68 -14.18 -31.73
C SER A 401 -3.92 -13.46 -32.85
N GLN A 402 -2.64 -13.78 -33.05
CA GLN A 402 -1.81 -13.26 -34.16
C GLN A 402 -1.82 -14.20 -35.37
N ALA A 403 -1.75 -15.51 -35.12
CA ALA A 403 -1.79 -16.51 -36.16
C ALA A 403 -3.25 -16.74 -36.57
N GLN A 404 -3.60 -16.52 -37.84
CA GLN A 404 -4.93 -16.86 -38.39
C GLN A 404 -5.14 -18.40 -38.50
N THR A 405 -4.72 -19.18 -37.51
CA THR A 405 -4.75 -20.65 -37.53
C THR A 405 -5.31 -21.22 -36.25
N HIS A 406 -6.20 -22.20 -36.44
CA HIS A 406 -6.90 -22.97 -35.42
C HIS A 406 -5.96 -23.71 -34.45
N PRO A 407 -6.46 -24.08 -33.25
CA PRO A 407 -5.65 -24.57 -32.15
C PRO A 407 -4.83 -25.80 -32.51
N VAL A 408 -3.64 -25.90 -31.92
CA VAL A 408 -2.93 -27.16 -31.79
C VAL A 408 -3.71 -27.99 -30.76
N ASP A 409 -4.34 -29.06 -31.25
CA ASP A 409 -5.07 -30.12 -30.53
C ASP A 409 -4.73 -30.17 -29.02
N ASN A 410 -5.58 -29.53 -28.20
CA ASN A 410 -5.44 -29.45 -26.74
C ASN A 410 -6.81 -29.20 -26.10
N ASP A 411 -6.99 -29.63 -24.85
CA ASP A 411 -8.21 -29.50 -24.02
C ASP A 411 -8.84 -28.08 -23.98
N ALA A 412 -8.11 -27.05 -24.43
CA ALA A 412 -8.56 -25.66 -24.55
C ALA A 412 -9.71 -25.45 -25.56
N GLU A 413 -9.90 -26.34 -26.55
CA GLU A 413 -11.01 -26.24 -27.53
C GLU A 413 -12.40 -26.38 -26.91
N HIS A 414 -12.49 -26.93 -25.70
CA HIS A 414 -13.76 -27.13 -24.99
C HIS A 414 -14.01 -26.11 -23.88
N ASP A 415 -13.06 -25.20 -23.63
CA ASP A 415 -13.19 -24.18 -22.61
C ASP A 415 -13.78 -22.89 -23.20
N ILE A 416 -15.06 -22.64 -22.90
CA ILE A 416 -15.79 -21.46 -23.35
C ILE A 416 -15.11 -20.15 -22.92
N HIS A 417 -14.51 -20.10 -21.73
CA HIS A 417 -13.86 -18.89 -21.24
C HIS A 417 -12.54 -18.62 -21.94
N PHE A 418 -11.80 -19.67 -22.33
CA PHE A 418 -10.59 -19.52 -23.12
C PHE A 418 -10.92 -18.99 -24.52
N ILE A 419 -11.94 -19.56 -25.17
CA ILE A 419 -12.41 -19.13 -26.49
C ILE A 419 -12.88 -17.66 -26.45
N GLU A 420 -13.65 -17.27 -25.43
CA GLU A 420 -14.10 -15.88 -25.24
C GLU A 420 -12.92 -14.93 -25.07
N ALA A 421 -11.93 -15.29 -24.23
CA ALA A 421 -10.73 -14.49 -24.04
C ALA A 421 -9.92 -14.37 -25.34
N GLN A 422 -9.72 -15.47 -26.07
CA GLN A 422 -9.02 -15.50 -27.36
C GLN A 422 -9.68 -14.57 -28.39
N GLN A 423 -11.01 -14.59 -28.50
CA GLN A 423 -11.74 -13.67 -29.38
C GLN A 423 -11.56 -12.20 -28.96
N CYS A 424 -11.52 -11.92 -27.66
CA CYS A 424 -11.25 -10.57 -27.18
C CYS A 424 -9.80 -10.13 -27.47
N PHE A 425 -8.82 -11.01 -27.30
CA PHE A 425 -7.42 -10.75 -27.68
C PHE A 425 -7.28 -10.48 -29.18
N SER A 426 -7.95 -11.27 -30.03
CA SER A 426 -7.96 -11.10 -31.48
C SER A 426 -8.50 -9.72 -31.88
N ARG A 427 -9.61 -9.28 -31.28
CA ARG A 427 -10.19 -7.95 -31.52
C ARG A 427 -9.28 -6.83 -31.01
N ALA A 428 -8.64 -7.00 -29.85
CA ALA A 428 -7.70 -6.02 -29.30
C ALA A 428 -6.43 -5.89 -30.16
N ILE A 429 -5.86 -7.00 -30.62
CA ILE A 429 -4.69 -7.02 -31.53
C ILE A 429 -5.05 -6.38 -32.87
N HIS A 430 -6.25 -6.65 -33.40
CA HIS A 430 -6.72 -5.99 -34.61
C HIS A 430 -6.82 -4.47 -34.41
N TRP A 431 -7.41 -4.02 -33.30
CA TRP A 431 -7.48 -2.60 -32.95
C TRP A 431 -6.08 -1.97 -32.84
N LEU A 432 -5.16 -2.60 -32.11
CA LEU A 432 -3.78 -2.15 -31.97
C LEU A 432 -3.05 -2.07 -33.32
N THR A 433 -3.27 -3.04 -34.20
CA THR A 433 -2.68 -3.07 -35.54
C THR A 433 -3.16 -1.89 -36.37
N GLN A 434 -4.48 -1.61 -36.37
CA GLN A 434 -5.05 -0.48 -37.10
C GLN A 434 -4.52 0.86 -36.58
N ASP A 435 -4.44 1.03 -35.26
CA ASP A 435 -3.90 2.25 -34.65
C ASP A 435 -2.40 2.42 -34.96
N SER A 436 -1.64 1.34 -34.90
CA SER A 436 -0.20 1.32 -35.23
C SER A 436 0.06 1.71 -36.68
N ILE A 437 -0.74 1.20 -37.63
CA ILE A 437 -0.65 1.57 -39.04
C ILE A 437 -0.89 3.08 -39.21
N ARG A 438 -1.91 3.63 -38.54
CA ARG A 438 -2.21 5.09 -38.57
C ARG A 438 -1.04 5.92 -38.01
N ARG A 439 -0.36 5.43 -36.98
CA ARG A 439 0.80 6.07 -36.35
C ARG A 439 2.14 5.75 -37.02
N GLN A 440 2.15 4.98 -38.11
CA GLN A 440 3.37 4.51 -38.81
C GLN A 440 4.33 3.71 -37.93
N ILE A 441 3.80 2.93 -36.98
CA ILE A 441 4.56 2.06 -36.07
C ILE A 441 4.66 0.65 -36.68
N ASN A 442 5.82 0.01 -36.52
CA ASN A 442 6.03 -1.36 -36.97
C ASN A 442 5.20 -2.35 -36.13
N VAL A 443 4.12 -2.88 -36.72
CA VAL A 443 3.18 -3.81 -36.07
C VAL A 443 3.88 -5.07 -35.56
N SER A 444 4.81 -5.64 -36.33
CA SER A 444 5.52 -6.87 -35.94
C SER A 444 6.41 -6.65 -34.71
N SER A 445 7.13 -5.52 -34.65
CA SER A 445 7.91 -5.14 -33.47
C SER A 445 7.02 -4.96 -32.25
N LEU A 446 5.91 -4.23 -32.43
CA LEU A 446 4.97 -3.96 -31.35
C LEU A 446 4.38 -5.25 -30.74
N LEU A 447 3.92 -6.18 -31.57
CA LEU A 447 3.33 -7.43 -31.08
C LEU A 447 4.34 -8.31 -30.35
N LYS A 448 5.60 -8.31 -30.81
CA LYS A 448 6.71 -8.98 -30.13
C LYS A 448 7.04 -8.32 -28.79
N GLU A 449 7.01 -6.99 -28.73
CA GLU A 449 7.18 -6.23 -27.49
C GLU A 449 6.04 -6.49 -26.50
N MET A 450 4.79 -6.55 -26.97
CA MET A 450 3.62 -6.89 -26.16
C MET A 450 3.77 -8.26 -25.49
N GLU A 451 4.15 -9.30 -26.25
CA GLU A 451 4.43 -10.64 -25.70
C GLU A 451 5.55 -10.60 -24.64
N ASN A 452 6.67 -9.95 -24.97
CA ASN A 452 7.82 -9.84 -24.06
C ASN A 452 7.46 -9.10 -22.77
N HIS A 453 6.69 -8.02 -22.87
CA HIS A 453 6.22 -7.28 -21.71
C HIS A 453 5.27 -8.11 -20.87
N ALA A 454 4.26 -8.77 -21.47
CA ALA A 454 3.35 -9.64 -20.74
C ALA A 454 4.11 -10.73 -19.97
N ARG A 455 5.10 -11.35 -20.60
CA ARG A 455 5.98 -12.34 -19.96
C ARG A 455 6.72 -11.76 -18.76
N LYS A 456 7.33 -10.58 -18.89
CA LYS A 456 8.03 -9.90 -17.80
C LYS A 456 7.10 -9.51 -16.66
N ARG A 457 5.89 -9.01 -16.96
CA ARG A 457 4.91 -8.57 -15.96
C ARG A 457 4.30 -9.73 -15.18
N LEU A 458 4.10 -10.85 -15.85
CA LEU A 458 3.45 -12.03 -15.28
C LEU A 458 4.43 -13.05 -14.69
N GLN A 459 5.71 -12.70 -14.55
CA GLN A 459 6.71 -13.60 -13.97
C GLN A 459 6.40 -13.94 -12.49
N PRO A 460 6.71 -15.17 -12.04
CA PRO A 460 6.50 -15.60 -10.65
C PRO A 460 7.17 -14.70 -9.62
N ARG A 461 6.54 -14.54 -8.46
CA ARG A 461 6.96 -13.59 -7.42
C ARG A 461 7.15 -14.28 -6.07
N LYS A 462 7.24 -15.62 -6.05
CA LYS A 462 7.36 -16.46 -4.84
C LYS A 462 8.44 -15.99 -3.86
N TRP A 463 9.58 -15.56 -4.37
CA TRP A 463 10.69 -15.07 -3.54
C TRP A 463 10.40 -13.72 -2.88
N LEU A 464 9.47 -12.91 -3.42
CA LEU A 464 8.91 -11.72 -2.77
C LEU A 464 7.78 -12.06 -1.79
N GLY A 465 7.38 -13.33 -1.73
CA GLY A 465 6.43 -13.83 -0.75
C GLY A 465 6.89 -13.57 0.67
N LYS A 466 5.95 -13.25 1.56
CA LYS A 466 6.29 -12.84 2.94
C LYS A 466 7.14 -13.86 3.68
N ALA A 467 6.89 -15.16 3.50
CA ALA A 467 7.67 -16.23 4.11
C ALA A 467 9.13 -16.22 3.64
N CYS A 468 9.36 -16.27 2.32
CA CYS A 468 10.70 -16.29 1.73
C CYS A 468 11.51 -15.03 2.07
N LEU A 469 10.89 -13.84 2.00
CA LEU A 469 11.58 -12.60 2.39
C LEU A 469 11.91 -12.58 3.89
N SER A 470 10.99 -13.03 4.75
CA SER A 470 11.24 -13.06 6.20
C SER A 470 12.35 -14.04 6.56
N GLU A 471 12.42 -15.18 5.88
CA GLU A 471 13.49 -16.17 6.03
C GLU A 471 14.83 -15.60 5.56
N GLY A 472 14.89 -15.00 4.36
CA GLY A 472 16.10 -14.35 3.87
C GLY A 472 16.61 -13.24 4.78
N ILE A 473 15.71 -12.43 5.34
CA ILE A 473 16.06 -11.41 6.35
C ILE A 473 16.59 -12.06 7.64
N ALA A 474 15.99 -13.16 8.08
CA ALA A 474 16.43 -13.88 9.27
C ALA A 474 17.86 -14.45 9.08
N THR A 475 18.14 -15.07 7.93
CA THR A 475 19.48 -15.54 7.58
C THR A 475 20.52 -14.42 7.63
N LEU A 476 20.24 -13.27 7.01
CA LEU A 476 21.16 -12.12 7.05
C LEU A 476 21.37 -11.59 8.48
N LEU A 477 20.31 -11.57 9.30
CA LEU A 477 20.42 -11.19 10.70
C LEU A 477 21.30 -12.17 11.48
N ASP A 478 21.17 -13.47 11.26
CA ASP A 478 21.96 -14.49 11.95
C ASP A 478 23.44 -14.44 11.51
N GLU A 479 23.72 -14.29 10.22
CA GLU A 479 25.06 -14.23 9.64
C GLU A 479 25.85 -12.95 10.02
N HIS A 480 25.15 -11.83 10.22
CA HIS A 480 25.78 -10.51 10.39
C HIS A 480 25.34 -9.76 11.66
N SER A 481 24.70 -10.42 12.62
CA SER A 481 24.16 -9.79 13.85
C SER A 481 25.17 -8.98 14.67
N ASP A 482 26.44 -9.38 14.63
CA ASP A 482 27.56 -8.76 15.36
C ASP A 482 28.26 -7.64 14.57
N ASN A 483 27.99 -7.53 13.26
CA ASN A 483 28.57 -6.51 12.40
C ASN A 483 27.48 -5.69 11.68
N PRO A 484 27.01 -4.58 12.28
CA PRO A 484 25.99 -3.73 11.69
C PRO A 484 26.35 -3.12 10.33
N TYR A 485 27.64 -3.04 9.99
CA TYR A 485 28.10 -2.53 8.69
C TYR A 485 27.80 -3.54 7.58
N TYR A 486 28.26 -4.79 7.73
CA TYR A 486 27.99 -5.84 6.74
C TYR A 486 26.50 -6.18 6.64
N LEU A 487 25.77 -6.18 7.76
CA LEU A 487 24.32 -6.35 7.74
C LEU A 487 23.64 -5.27 6.90
N ARG A 488 24.10 -4.02 7.00
CA ARG A 488 23.55 -2.91 6.21
C ARG A 488 23.82 -3.07 4.72
N GLU A 489 25.03 -3.44 4.33
CA GLU A 489 25.38 -3.70 2.93
C GLU A 489 24.52 -4.84 2.36
N ALA A 490 24.42 -5.96 3.07
CA ALA A 490 23.62 -7.11 2.62
C ALA A 490 22.12 -6.77 2.46
N LEU A 491 21.56 -5.98 3.38
CA LEU A 491 20.18 -5.50 3.29
C LEU A 491 19.99 -4.49 2.13
N SER A 492 20.99 -3.65 1.85
CA SER A 492 20.99 -2.74 0.72
C SER A 492 20.99 -3.49 -0.61
N ASP A 493 21.82 -4.54 -0.73
CA ASP A 493 21.88 -5.41 -1.90
C ASP A 493 20.55 -6.15 -2.11
N MET A 494 19.95 -6.65 -1.03
CA MET A 494 18.62 -7.26 -1.06
C MET A 494 17.56 -6.27 -1.56
N GLY A 495 17.56 -5.04 -1.05
CA GLY A 495 16.67 -3.97 -1.51
C GLY A 495 16.85 -3.62 -2.99
N THR A 496 18.09 -3.56 -3.46
CA THR A 496 18.43 -3.26 -4.85
C THR A 496 17.90 -4.34 -5.80
N ARG A 497 18.10 -5.62 -5.44
CA ARG A 497 17.52 -6.75 -6.20
C ARG A 497 16.00 -6.70 -6.23
N MET A 498 15.36 -6.40 -5.09
CA MET A 498 13.91 -6.24 -5.01
C MET A 498 13.40 -5.12 -5.92
N GLN A 499 14.03 -3.95 -5.92
CA GLN A 499 13.64 -2.84 -6.78
C GLN A 499 13.82 -3.14 -8.26
N ALA A 500 14.96 -3.74 -8.65
CA ALA A 500 15.24 -4.10 -10.03
C ALA A 500 14.19 -5.06 -10.59
N PHE A 501 13.90 -6.15 -9.86
CA PHE A 501 12.83 -7.08 -10.23
C PHE A 501 11.47 -6.39 -10.26
N SER A 502 11.18 -5.55 -9.27
CA SER A 502 9.87 -4.90 -9.15
C SER A 502 9.56 -3.96 -10.32
N ARG A 503 10.57 -3.26 -10.87
CA ARG A 503 10.43 -2.45 -12.08
C ARG A 503 9.99 -3.27 -13.29
N GLU A 504 10.49 -4.49 -13.39
CA GLU A 504 10.21 -5.40 -14.49
C GLU A 504 8.92 -6.19 -14.30
N ALA A 505 8.62 -6.66 -13.09
CA ALA A 505 7.44 -7.47 -12.81
C ALA A 505 6.17 -6.63 -12.57
N PHE A 506 6.26 -5.58 -11.76
CA PHE A 506 5.07 -4.77 -11.43
C PHE A 506 4.86 -3.62 -12.41
N GLY A 507 5.93 -3.09 -12.99
CA GLY A 507 5.85 -1.90 -13.82
C GLY A 507 5.58 -0.63 -13.03
N HIS A 508 5.29 0.43 -13.76
CA HIS A 508 4.96 1.73 -13.20
C HIS A 508 3.85 2.37 -14.03
N VAL A 509 2.85 2.91 -13.35
CA VAL A 509 1.76 3.65 -13.97
C VAL A 509 1.79 5.06 -13.43
N ASN A 510 1.75 6.06 -14.32
CA ASN A 510 1.72 7.47 -13.95
C ASN A 510 0.31 8.04 -14.17
N PRO A 511 -0.50 8.24 -13.10
CA PRO A 511 -1.87 8.74 -13.21
C PRO A 511 -1.97 10.14 -13.82
N VAL A 512 -0.92 10.95 -13.71
CA VAL A 512 -0.93 12.35 -14.15
C VAL A 512 -1.04 12.46 -15.68
N ARG A 513 -0.66 11.41 -16.42
CA ARG A 513 -0.87 11.34 -17.87
C ARG A 513 -2.26 10.86 -18.28
N ILE A 514 -3.08 10.39 -17.33
CA ILE A 514 -4.33 9.67 -17.56
C ILE A 514 -5.50 10.46 -16.89
N ALA A 515 -5.41 11.79 -16.88
CA ALA A 515 -6.43 12.61 -16.22
C ALA A 515 -7.78 12.50 -16.95
N VAL A 516 -8.82 12.11 -16.19
CA VAL A 516 -10.24 12.13 -16.55
C VAL A 516 -11.01 13.05 -15.63
#